data_AF-A0A4Y3I173-F1
#
_entry.id   AF-A0A4Y3I173-F1
#
_cell.length_a   1.000
_cell.length_b   1.000
_cell.length_c   1.000
_cell.angle_alpha   90.00
_cell.angle_beta   90.00
_cell.angle_gamma   90.00
#
_symmetry.space_group_name_H-M   'P 1'
#
loop_
_entity.id
_entity.type
_entity.pdbx_description
1 polymer ?
#
loop_
_entity_poly.entity_id
_entity_poly.type
_entity_poly.pdbx_seq_one_letter_code
_entity_poly.pdbx_strand_id
1 'polypeptide(L)'
;MRYLSRKSSGIWYFRYQIPKAFQAQFYNRTEFKRSLYTRDYQRAVLLALKLELELRQKIAEPENQFDSTHTNVEPVLESVTTKSRLQKSKSSTGDLKGFVYEDTKQPSIELEDVLASYAKEKRAKNVGESSIKDVASNVRLVHALIGTTNLIEVSRDDVMDAIELLRSLPKDLNNPRNKKYFGDMTVLQAIENNKEFGFPTIIDVTAARYIQRCSSLYSWACRHLELSKNPFADLSTSIKNNDTREEKDRKKPFSLIDLKEIFSHEVFTLSKLGSKPRSRQKLNYQYWVPLICLFSSMRPNECCQLRNVDVQTIDGVLCFVLSNDHSSQSLKNKTAKRTIPVHKQLIILGFEQYLNSVKAEEWLFPELTYTERAKFYGKVDSWFRRQFTEKMALTKQAKSFYSFRHTFIDFFVKNGGIHPIHRQLVGHLNGDITNDVYGSKFSVLELKKEIDRVSFEQAIKHIRRWKHISA
;
A
#
# COMPACT_ATOMS: atom_id res chain seq x y z
N MET A 1 -39.54 12.86 11.56
CA MET A 1 -39.90 13.34 12.91
C MET A 1 -41.33 13.88 12.91
N ARG A 2 -42.11 13.66 13.99
CA ARG A 2 -43.53 14.06 14.09
C ARG A 2 -43.78 15.57 13.93
N TYR A 3 -42.75 16.39 14.09
CA TYR A 3 -42.85 17.85 14.18
C TYR A 3 -42.23 18.61 13.00
N LEU A 4 -41.91 17.95 11.88
CA LEU A 4 -41.35 18.62 10.69
C LEU A 4 -42.38 18.72 9.57
N SER A 5 -42.49 19.90 8.97
CA SER A 5 -43.31 20.15 7.78
C SER A 5 -42.54 20.96 6.74
N ARG A 6 -42.76 20.69 5.46
CA ARG A 6 -42.07 21.37 4.36
C ARG A 6 -43.04 22.28 3.62
N LYS A 7 -42.66 23.53 3.35
CA LYS A 7 -43.43 24.43 2.48
C LYS A 7 -43.09 24.19 1.00
N SER A 8 -43.94 24.69 0.10
CA SER A 8 -43.70 24.69 -1.36
C SER A 8 -42.36 25.32 -1.76
N SER A 9 -41.85 26.28 -0.96
CA SER A 9 -40.52 26.90 -1.13
C SER A 9 -39.33 25.97 -0.78
N GLY A 10 -39.60 24.75 -0.31
CA GLY A 10 -38.60 23.76 0.04
C GLY A 10 -38.01 23.88 1.45
N ILE A 11 -38.32 24.95 2.18
CA ILE A 11 -37.84 25.21 3.56
C ILE A 11 -38.62 24.36 4.57
N TRP A 12 -37.88 23.78 5.52
CA TRP A 12 -38.44 23.01 6.63
C TRP A 12 -38.89 23.89 7.80
N TYR A 13 -39.99 23.51 8.44
CA TYR A 13 -40.59 24.15 9.60
C TYR A 13 -40.78 23.13 10.71
N PHE A 14 -40.46 23.54 11.93
CA PHE A 14 -40.81 22.84 13.16
C PHE A 14 -42.24 23.22 13.59
N ARG A 15 -43.04 22.23 13.98
CA ARG A 15 -44.45 22.34 14.36
C ARG A 15 -44.73 21.42 15.55
N TYR A 16 -44.95 21.98 16.72
CA TYR A 16 -45.19 21.23 17.96
C TYR A 16 -46.55 21.59 18.53
N GLN A 17 -47.40 20.58 18.77
CA GLN A 17 -48.71 20.77 19.39
C GLN A 17 -48.54 20.95 20.90
N ILE A 18 -49.00 22.08 21.42
CA ILE A 18 -48.87 22.42 22.83
C ILE A 18 -49.99 21.70 23.59
N PRO A 19 -49.68 20.82 24.56
CA PRO A 19 -50.71 20.10 25.30
C PRO A 19 -51.64 21.06 26.05
N LYS A 20 -52.95 20.76 26.09
CA LYS A 20 -53.99 21.64 26.66
C LYS A 20 -53.64 22.20 28.04
N ALA A 21 -53.04 21.37 28.91
CA ALA A 21 -52.64 21.76 30.26
C ALA A 21 -51.62 22.90 30.31
N PHE A 22 -50.83 23.09 29.26
CA PHE A 22 -49.73 24.07 29.20
C PHE A 22 -50.02 25.23 28.24
N GLN A 23 -51.18 25.25 27.55
CA GLN A 23 -51.50 26.30 26.57
C GLN A 23 -51.51 27.69 27.20
N ALA A 24 -51.95 27.83 28.46
CA ALA A 24 -51.92 29.09 29.19
C ALA A 24 -50.51 29.69 29.31
N GLN A 25 -49.47 28.85 29.47
CA GLN A 25 -48.08 29.27 29.55
C GLN A 25 -47.52 29.75 28.20
N PHE A 26 -48.17 29.37 27.10
CA PHE A 26 -47.81 29.78 25.74
C PHE A 26 -48.88 30.70 25.11
N TYR A 27 -49.49 31.58 25.90
CA TYR A 27 -50.53 32.53 25.49
C TYR A 27 -51.76 31.93 24.84
N ASN A 28 -52.20 30.79 25.35
CA ASN A 28 -53.32 30.03 24.80
C ASN A 28 -53.10 29.60 23.34
N ARG A 29 -51.85 29.55 22.86
CA ARG A 29 -51.54 28.97 21.55
C ARG A 29 -51.69 27.45 21.62
N THR A 30 -52.30 26.89 20.58
CA THR A 30 -52.44 25.44 20.42
C THR A 30 -51.22 24.79 19.77
N GLU A 31 -50.41 25.57 19.06
CA GLU A 31 -49.26 25.10 18.30
C GLU A 31 -48.08 26.10 18.37
N PHE A 32 -46.88 25.57 18.57
CA PHE A 32 -45.62 26.28 18.34
C PHE A 32 -45.09 25.95 16.95
N LYS A 33 -44.93 26.97 16.09
CA LYS A 33 -44.47 26.81 14.71
C LYS A 33 -43.31 27.76 14.40
N ARG A 34 -42.19 27.23 13.91
CA ARG A 34 -40.99 28.02 13.57
C ARG A 34 -40.32 27.54 12.28
N SER A 35 -39.86 28.45 11.43
CA SER A 35 -39.02 28.12 10.27
C SER A 35 -37.65 27.65 10.74
N LEU A 36 -37.09 26.63 10.10
CA LEU A 36 -35.73 26.13 10.37
C LEU A 36 -34.69 26.69 9.40
N TYR A 37 -35.13 27.51 8.43
CA TYR A 37 -34.27 28.20 7.46
C TYR A 37 -33.28 27.29 6.72
N THR A 38 -33.65 26.02 6.53
CA THR A 38 -32.85 25.04 5.81
C THR A 38 -33.72 24.24 4.85
N ARG A 39 -33.15 23.85 3.71
CA ARG A 39 -33.73 22.89 2.75
C ARG A 39 -33.18 21.46 2.97
N ASP A 40 -32.05 21.34 3.68
CA ASP A 40 -31.45 20.07 4.08
C ASP A 40 -32.25 19.42 5.22
N TYR A 41 -32.69 18.19 4.97
CA TYR A 41 -33.47 17.39 5.91
C TYR A 41 -32.69 16.99 7.17
N GLN A 42 -31.41 16.62 7.06
CA GLN A 42 -30.61 16.20 8.22
C GLN A 42 -30.36 17.39 9.16
N ARG A 43 -30.02 18.55 8.58
CA ARG A 43 -29.91 19.80 9.34
C ARG A 43 -31.24 20.22 9.97
N ALA A 44 -32.37 20.02 9.26
CA ALA A 44 -33.69 20.28 9.80
C ALA A 44 -34.04 19.36 11.00
N VAL A 45 -33.65 18.09 10.95
CA VAL A 45 -33.84 17.13 12.05
C VAL A 45 -33.10 17.59 13.30
N LEU A 46 -31.83 17.97 13.17
CA LEU A 46 -31.02 18.41 14.31
C LEU A 46 -31.56 19.70 14.95
N LEU A 47 -31.96 20.69 14.14
CA LEU A 47 -32.55 21.93 14.63
C LEU A 47 -33.92 21.71 15.31
N ALA A 48 -34.74 20.81 14.76
CA ALA A 48 -36.02 20.46 15.36
C ALA A 48 -35.87 19.74 16.71
N LEU A 49 -34.88 18.87 16.87
CA LEU A 49 -34.61 18.18 18.15
C LEU A 49 -34.21 19.17 19.26
N LYS A 50 -33.39 20.18 18.92
CA LYS A 50 -33.02 21.25 19.85
C LYS A 50 -34.24 22.04 20.31
N LEU A 51 -35.09 22.46 19.37
CA LEU A 51 -36.33 23.19 19.68
C LEU A 51 -37.32 22.34 20.49
N GLU A 52 -37.40 21.05 20.20
CA GLU A 52 -38.27 20.15 20.97
C GLU A 52 -37.77 19.97 22.40
N LEU A 53 -36.45 19.83 22.60
CA LEU A 53 -35.85 19.74 23.93
C LEU A 53 -36.14 21.01 24.75
N GLU A 54 -35.93 22.19 24.16
CA GLU A 54 -36.23 23.47 24.79
C GLU A 54 -37.71 23.59 25.19
N LEU A 55 -38.64 23.18 24.31
CA LEU A 55 -40.07 23.23 24.63
C LEU A 55 -40.44 22.25 25.74
N ARG A 56 -39.86 21.05 25.75
CA ARG A 56 -40.13 20.04 26.79
C ARG A 56 -39.56 20.45 28.14
N GLN A 57 -38.38 21.07 28.16
CA GLN A 57 -37.80 21.65 29.37
C GLN A 57 -38.72 22.75 29.92
N LYS A 58 -39.22 23.65 29.06
CA LYS A 58 -40.17 24.70 29.47
C LYS A 58 -41.51 24.15 29.98
N ILE A 59 -42.04 23.10 29.35
CA ILE A 59 -43.27 22.44 29.81
C ILE A 59 -43.07 21.78 31.19
N ALA A 60 -41.84 21.34 31.50
CA ALA A 60 -41.51 20.73 32.78
C ALA A 60 -41.29 21.74 33.92
N GLU A 61 -41.18 23.04 33.63
CA GLU A 61 -40.96 24.11 34.60
C GLU A 61 -42.30 24.79 34.97
N PRO A 62 -42.74 24.81 36.24
CA PRO A 62 -44.12 25.21 36.57
C PRO A 62 -44.48 26.70 36.45
N GLU A 63 -43.54 27.63 36.31
CA GLU A 63 -43.86 29.07 36.38
C GLU A 63 -42.96 29.92 35.47
N ASN A 64 -43.47 30.36 34.31
CA ASN A 64 -43.46 31.79 33.97
C ASN A 64 -44.27 32.12 32.71
N GLN A 65 -44.94 33.26 32.82
CA GLN A 65 -45.70 33.94 31.78
C GLN A 65 -44.77 34.36 30.64
N PHE A 66 -45.24 34.19 29.42
CA PHE A 66 -44.59 34.74 28.24
C PHE A 66 -45.07 36.22 28.16
N ASP A 67 -44.19 37.17 27.81
CA ASP A 67 -44.58 38.54 27.41
C ASP A 67 -44.36 38.79 25.91
N SER A 68 -45.43 39.25 25.26
CA SER A 68 -45.66 39.15 23.82
C SER A 68 -45.46 40.51 23.18
N THR A 69 -44.22 40.96 23.06
CA THR A 69 -43.89 42.09 22.18
C THR A 69 -42.50 41.90 21.59
N HIS A 70 -42.47 41.73 20.27
CA HIS A 70 -41.36 41.91 19.35
C HIS A 70 -39.94 41.92 19.92
N THR A 71 -39.24 40.80 19.74
CA THR A 71 -37.81 40.89 19.44
C THR A 71 -37.51 39.88 18.33
N ASN A 72 -37.32 40.42 17.12
CA ASN A 72 -36.61 39.71 16.07
C ASN A 72 -35.24 39.31 16.63
N VAL A 73 -34.97 38.00 16.64
CA VAL A 73 -33.60 37.50 16.69
C VAL A 73 -33.44 36.59 15.47
N GLU A 74 -32.97 37.19 14.37
CA GLU A 74 -32.34 36.45 13.28
C GLU A 74 -30.99 35.89 13.77
N PRO A 75 -30.61 34.66 13.38
CA PRO A 75 -29.31 34.12 13.70
C PRO A 75 -28.29 34.60 12.66
N VAL A 76 -27.35 35.45 13.06
CA VAL A 76 -26.21 35.85 12.21
C VAL A 76 -24.91 35.34 12.80
N LEU A 77 -24.18 34.55 12.00
CA LEU A 77 -22.75 34.28 12.12
C LEU A 77 -22.09 35.11 11.00
N GLU A 78 -21.29 36.12 11.34
CA GLU A 78 -20.57 36.95 10.35
C GLU A 78 -19.06 36.72 10.42
N SER A 79 -18.46 36.37 9.28
CA SER A 79 -17.09 36.74 8.94
C SER A 79 -17.08 38.17 8.40
N VAL A 80 -16.21 39.00 8.97
CA VAL A 80 -15.84 40.39 8.62
C VAL A 80 -15.88 40.60 7.09
N THR A 81 -16.74 41.49 6.56
CA THR A 81 -16.55 42.94 6.60
C THR A 81 -17.64 43.73 7.33
N THR A 82 -17.16 44.56 8.25
CA THR A 82 -17.77 45.78 8.85
C THR A 82 -18.61 45.63 10.13
N LYS A 83 -17.89 45.77 11.27
CA LYS A 83 -18.27 46.39 12.58
C LYS A 83 -19.52 45.79 13.29
N SER A 84 -19.43 45.21 14.49
CA SER A 84 -19.14 45.92 15.76
C SER A 84 -19.24 45.03 17.02
N ARG A 85 -18.15 44.99 17.80
CA ARG A 85 -17.95 45.04 19.29
C ARG A 85 -19.10 44.76 20.32
N LEU A 86 -18.80 43.77 21.20
CA LEU A 86 -18.54 43.84 22.67
C LEU A 86 -19.68 43.81 23.75
N GLN A 87 -19.61 42.76 24.59
CA GLN A 87 -19.51 42.71 26.09
C GLN A 87 -20.65 43.13 27.07
N LYS A 88 -20.96 42.18 27.99
CA LYS A 88 -21.11 42.26 29.49
C LYS A 88 -22.40 42.92 30.07
N SER A 89 -23.02 42.51 31.20
CA SER A 89 -22.54 41.83 32.42
C SER A 89 -23.63 41.60 33.50
N LYS A 90 -23.34 40.66 34.44
CA LYS A 90 -23.72 40.56 35.89
C LYS A 90 -25.20 40.16 36.19
N SER A 91 -25.52 39.20 37.07
CA SER A 91 -24.93 38.94 38.39
C SER A 91 -25.29 37.57 39.01
N SER A 92 -24.27 36.99 39.65
CA SER A 92 -24.26 36.34 40.98
C SER A 92 -25.27 35.24 41.35
N THR A 93 -24.77 34.01 41.38
CA THR A 93 -24.92 33.11 42.54
C THR A 93 -23.63 32.27 42.64
N GLY A 94 -23.15 32.11 43.87
CA GLY A 94 -21.84 31.53 44.18
C GLY A 94 -21.72 30.04 43.87
N ASP A 95 -20.46 29.64 43.64
CA ASP A 95 -19.89 28.32 43.43
C ASP A 95 -20.82 27.11 43.69
N LEU A 96 -21.33 26.54 42.60
CA LEU A 96 -21.23 25.09 42.38
C LEU A 96 -20.00 24.83 41.49
N LYS A 97 -18.82 24.93 42.11
CA LYS A 97 -17.63 24.21 41.61
C LYS A 97 -18.00 22.74 41.54
N GLY A 98 -17.91 22.14 40.35
CA GLY A 98 -18.04 20.69 40.25
C GLY A 98 -18.52 20.11 38.94
N PHE A 99 -18.75 20.89 37.88
CA PHE A 99 -18.70 20.33 36.53
C PHE A 99 -17.84 21.24 35.67
N VAL A 100 -16.55 20.94 35.69
CA VAL A 100 -15.72 21.20 34.51
C VAL A 100 -16.43 20.43 33.41
N TYR A 101 -17.12 21.14 32.50
CA TYR A 101 -17.12 20.65 31.13
C TYR A 101 -15.64 20.62 30.81
N GLU A 102 -15.02 19.44 30.95
CA GLU A 102 -13.85 19.19 30.15
C GLU A 102 -14.29 19.62 28.76
N ASP A 103 -13.49 20.48 28.11
CA ASP A 103 -13.52 20.52 26.65
C ASP A 103 -13.54 19.05 26.24
N THR A 104 -14.72 18.51 25.96
CA THR A 104 -14.84 17.15 25.48
C THR A 104 -14.12 17.29 24.17
N LYS A 105 -12.85 16.87 24.15
CA LYS A 105 -12.02 16.81 22.95
C LYS A 105 -12.99 16.41 21.87
N GLN A 106 -13.17 17.26 20.85
CA GLN A 106 -13.92 16.84 19.68
C GLN A 106 -13.45 15.42 19.39
N PRO A 107 -14.36 14.44 19.23
CA PRO A 107 -13.93 13.06 19.05
C PRO A 107 -12.91 13.09 17.92
N SER A 108 -11.67 12.76 18.27
CA SER A 108 -10.53 12.85 17.38
C SER A 108 -9.94 11.46 17.29
N ILE A 109 -9.78 11.01 16.06
CA ILE A 109 -9.15 9.74 15.76
C ILE A 109 -7.87 10.13 15.03
N GLU A 110 -6.78 10.26 15.78
CA GLU A 110 -5.52 10.72 15.24
C GLU A 110 -4.82 9.66 14.39
N LEU A 111 -4.35 10.09 13.22
CA LEU A 111 -3.70 9.22 12.25
C LEU A 111 -2.56 8.38 12.82
N GLU A 112 -1.68 8.98 13.63
CA GLU A 112 -0.50 8.26 14.14
C GLU A 112 -0.88 7.15 15.13
N ASP A 113 -1.91 7.36 15.96
CA ASP A 113 -2.41 6.34 16.90
C ASP A 113 -3.06 5.17 16.15
N VAL A 114 -3.81 5.49 15.09
CA VAL A 114 -4.43 4.50 14.19
C VAL A 114 -3.34 3.70 13.47
N LEU A 115 -2.32 4.36 12.91
CA LEU A 115 -1.21 3.70 12.23
C LEU A 115 -0.40 2.81 13.18
N ALA A 116 -0.17 3.25 14.42
CA ALA A 116 0.52 2.46 15.44
C ALA A 116 -0.27 1.19 15.80
N SER A 117 -1.57 1.33 16.03
CA SER A 117 -2.47 0.21 16.35
C SER A 117 -2.62 -0.76 15.18
N TYR A 118 -2.80 -0.23 13.97
CA TYR A 118 -2.83 -1.01 12.74
C TYR A 118 -1.52 -1.78 12.53
N ALA A 119 -0.36 -1.13 12.72
CA ALA A 119 0.94 -1.76 12.62
C ALA A 119 1.10 -2.91 13.63
N LYS A 120 0.66 -2.71 14.90
CA LYS A 120 0.69 -3.73 15.94
C LYS A 120 -0.08 -4.99 15.52
N GLU A 121 -1.30 -4.83 15.02
CA GLU A 121 -2.11 -5.97 14.55
C GLU A 121 -1.46 -6.66 13.33
N LYS A 122 -0.93 -5.89 12.37
CA LYS A 122 -0.27 -6.45 11.19
C LYS A 122 0.99 -7.25 11.56
N ARG A 123 1.77 -6.80 12.54
CA ARG A 123 2.90 -7.56 13.10
C ARG A 123 2.43 -8.87 13.75
N ALA A 124 1.36 -8.83 14.54
CA ALA A 124 0.77 -10.03 15.13
C ALA A 124 0.30 -11.05 14.05
N LYS A 125 -0.08 -10.56 12.87
CA LYS A 125 -0.43 -11.37 11.69
C LYS A 125 0.79 -11.74 10.81
N ASN A 126 2.02 -11.54 11.28
CA ASN A 126 3.27 -11.82 10.56
C ASN A 126 3.40 -11.09 9.20
N VAL A 127 2.82 -9.90 9.08
CA VAL A 127 3.02 -9.05 7.90
C VAL A 127 4.39 -8.38 7.99
N GLY A 128 5.16 -8.43 6.91
CA GLY A 128 6.53 -7.90 6.89
C GLY A 128 6.60 -6.39 7.13
N GLU A 129 7.59 -5.96 7.91
CA GLU A 129 7.76 -4.57 8.35
C GLU A 129 7.84 -3.57 7.19
N SER A 130 8.45 -3.94 6.07
CA SER A 130 8.50 -3.08 4.89
C SER A 130 7.10 -2.78 4.34
N SER A 131 6.18 -3.75 4.37
CA SER A 131 4.80 -3.53 3.92
C SER A 131 4.02 -2.63 4.88
N ILE A 132 4.33 -2.70 6.17
CA ILE A 132 3.71 -1.85 7.21
C ILE A 132 4.19 -0.40 7.04
N LYS A 133 5.52 -0.20 6.93
CA LYS A 133 6.13 1.11 6.67
C LYS A 133 5.60 1.74 5.37
N ASP A 134 5.43 0.93 4.33
CA ASP A 134 4.86 1.32 3.04
C ASP A 134 3.42 1.85 3.15
N VAL A 135 2.56 1.15 3.90
CA VAL A 135 1.18 1.61 4.15
C VAL A 135 1.21 2.93 4.90
N ALA A 136 1.95 2.99 6.01
CA ALA A 136 2.04 4.20 6.84
C ALA A 136 2.56 5.41 6.03
N SER A 137 3.58 5.22 5.21
CA SER A 137 4.17 6.29 4.40
C SER A 137 3.17 6.83 3.36
N ASN A 138 2.42 5.95 2.70
CA ASN A 138 1.42 6.35 1.72
C ASN A 138 0.23 7.06 2.37
N VAL A 139 -0.25 6.54 3.50
CA VAL A 139 -1.39 7.16 4.20
C VAL A 139 -1.00 8.55 4.71
N ARG A 140 0.19 8.71 5.31
CA ARG A 140 0.70 10.03 5.72
C ARG A 140 0.78 11.00 4.56
N LEU A 141 1.26 10.55 3.39
CA LEU A 141 1.33 11.40 2.21
C LEU A 141 -0.06 11.87 1.76
N VAL A 142 -1.04 10.96 1.74
CA VAL A 142 -2.42 11.32 1.35
C VAL A 142 -3.05 12.26 2.38
N HIS A 143 -2.87 12.01 3.67
CA HIS A 143 -3.33 12.92 4.72
C HIS A 143 -2.64 14.29 4.66
N ALA A 144 -1.37 14.35 4.28
CA ALA A 144 -0.67 15.62 4.05
C ALA A 144 -1.23 16.40 2.86
N LEU A 145 -1.81 15.73 1.86
CA LEU A 145 -2.53 16.37 0.75
C LEU A 145 -3.92 16.85 1.17
N ILE A 146 -4.61 16.08 2.01
CA ILE A 146 -5.93 16.44 2.56
C ILE A 146 -5.81 17.61 3.55
N GLY A 147 -4.74 17.66 4.33
CA GLY A 147 -4.48 18.73 5.29
C GLY A 147 -5.00 18.49 6.70
N THR A 148 -5.49 17.28 7.03
CA THR A 148 -5.84 16.89 8.41
C THR A 148 -5.24 15.54 8.79
N THR A 149 -4.88 15.39 10.07
CA THR A 149 -4.49 14.11 10.69
C THR A 149 -5.66 13.42 11.37
N ASN A 150 -6.79 14.11 11.57
CA ASN A 150 -7.96 13.56 12.23
C ASN A 150 -8.82 12.80 11.22
N LEU A 151 -8.97 11.49 11.40
CA LEU A 151 -9.72 10.63 10.48
C LEU A 151 -11.21 10.98 10.43
N ILE A 152 -11.77 11.61 11.47
CA ILE A 152 -13.19 11.98 11.53
C ILE A 152 -13.51 13.17 10.60
N GLU A 153 -12.54 14.05 10.40
CA GLU A 153 -12.70 15.26 9.58
C GLU A 153 -12.65 14.97 8.08
N VAL A 154 -12.10 13.82 7.67
CA VAL A 154 -11.92 13.49 6.26
C VAL A 154 -13.26 13.16 5.60
N SER A 155 -13.66 14.02 4.68
CA SER A 155 -14.85 13.86 3.85
C SER A 155 -14.54 13.13 2.54
N ARG A 156 -15.59 12.82 1.77
CA ARG A 156 -15.44 12.21 0.44
C ARG A 156 -14.83 13.18 -0.56
N ASP A 157 -15.19 14.46 -0.47
CA ASP A 157 -14.74 15.51 -1.37
C ASP A 157 -13.26 15.79 -1.16
N ASP A 158 -12.79 15.82 0.10
CA ASP A 158 -11.36 15.96 0.41
C ASP A 158 -10.51 14.84 -0.23
N VAL A 159 -11.03 13.61 -0.27
CA VAL A 159 -10.34 12.50 -0.91
C VAL A 159 -10.32 12.66 -2.43
N MET A 160 -11.38 13.21 -3.03
CA MET A 160 -11.41 13.50 -4.46
C MET A 160 -10.39 14.58 -4.84
N ASP A 161 -10.29 15.65 -4.06
CA ASP A 161 -9.29 16.70 -4.22
C ASP A 161 -7.88 16.14 -4.06
N ALA A 162 -7.66 15.28 -3.06
CA ALA A 162 -6.40 14.60 -2.86
C ALA A 162 -6.01 13.68 -4.03
N ILE A 163 -6.97 13.07 -4.74
CA ILE A 163 -6.70 12.27 -5.95
C ILE A 163 -6.16 13.14 -7.09
N GLU A 164 -6.70 14.35 -7.27
CA GLU A 164 -6.22 15.30 -8.28
C GLU A 164 -4.80 15.78 -7.96
N LEU A 165 -4.55 16.10 -6.69
CA LEU A 165 -3.22 16.45 -6.20
C LEU A 165 -2.22 15.30 -6.33
N LEU A 166 -2.64 14.06 -6.03
CA LEU A 166 -1.81 12.88 -6.22
C LEU A 166 -1.36 12.73 -7.67
N ARG A 167 -2.23 12.97 -8.66
CA ARG A 167 -1.85 12.89 -10.09
C ARG A 167 -0.81 13.95 -10.49
N SER A 168 -0.78 15.06 -9.76
CA SER A 168 0.19 16.14 -9.95
C SER A 168 1.47 15.93 -9.14
N LEU A 169 1.54 14.87 -8.31
CA LEU A 169 2.67 14.58 -7.45
C LEU A 169 3.92 14.21 -8.28
N PRO A 170 5.05 14.92 -8.12
CA PRO A 170 6.28 14.60 -8.81
C PRO A 170 6.76 13.19 -8.46
N LYS A 171 7.19 12.45 -9.47
CA LYS A 171 7.78 11.14 -9.28
C LYS A 171 9.11 11.28 -8.53
N ASP A 172 9.39 10.31 -7.65
CA ASP A 172 10.68 10.21 -6.96
C ASP A 172 11.03 11.44 -6.09
N LEU A 173 10.02 12.03 -5.42
CA LEU A 173 10.16 13.18 -4.53
C LEU A 173 11.35 13.05 -3.56
N ASN A 174 11.47 11.91 -2.89
CA ASN A 174 12.50 11.63 -1.89
C ASN A 174 13.82 11.11 -2.48
N ASN A 175 14.03 11.22 -3.80
CA ASN A 175 15.27 10.81 -4.42
C ASN A 175 16.36 11.85 -4.10
N PRO A 176 17.54 11.43 -3.61
CA PRO A 176 18.64 12.37 -3.31
C PRO A 176 19.02 13.28 -4.48
N ARG A 177 18.85 12.82 -5.72
CA ARG A 177 19.10 13.62 -6.93
C ARG A 177 18.11 14.77 -7.12
N ASN A 178 16.91 14.62 -6.56
CA ASN A 178 15.83 15.59 -6.63
C ASN A 178 15.79 16.50 -5.39
N LYS A 179 16.70 16.31 -4.42
CA LYS A 179 16.76 17.09 -3.18
C LYS A 179 16.86 18.60 -3.46
N LYS A 180 17.59 19.00 -4.50
CA LYS A 180 17.70 20.42 -4.90
C LYS A 180 16.39 21.04 -5.39
N TYR A 181 15.41 20.23 -5.78
CA TYR A 181 14.12 20.70 -6.28
C TYR A 181 13.02 20.59 -5.22
N PHE A 182 13.07 19.59 -4.33
CA PHE A 182 11.95 19.28 -3.43
C PHE A 182 12.34 19.01 -1.96
N GLY A 183 13.63 19.07 -1.62
CA GLY A 183 14.17 18.44 -0.40
C GLY A 183 13.57 18.92 0.92
N ASP A 184 13.24 20.21 1.02
CA ASP A 184 12.72 20.84 2.23
C ASP A 184 11.27 21.32 2.06
N MET A 185 10.62 20.91 0.96
CA MET A 185 9.25 21.31 0.62
C MET A 185 8.24 20.35 1.23
N THR A 186 7.10 20.90 1.66
CA THR A 186 5.89 20.10 1.89
C THR A 186 5.42 19.44 0.58
N VAL A 187 4.57 18.42 0.68
CA VAL A 187 4.06 17.71 -0.51
C VAL A 187 3.33 18.67 -1.46
N LEU A 188 2.54 19.61 -0.92
CA LEU A 188 1.83 20.63 -1.71
C LEU A 188 2.80 21.63 -2.37
N GLN A 189 3.82 22.10 -1.63
CA GLN A 189 4.86 22.96 -2.20
C GLN A 189 5.63 22.25 -3.32
N ALA A 190 5.91 20.96 -3.18
CA ALA A 190 6.58 20.20 -4.23
C ALA A 190 5.74 20.03 -5.49
N ILE A 191 4.41 19.86 -5.36
CA ILE A 191 3.48 19.85 -6.49
C ILE A 191 3.51 21.20 -7.20
N GLU A 192 3.41 22.30 -6.44
CA GLU A 192 3.44 23.65 -7.00
C GLU A 192 4.75 23.93 -7.72
N ASN A 193 5.88 23.64 -7.06
CA ASN A 193 7.21 23.82 -7.62
C ASN A 193 7.43 23.01 -8.90
N ASN A 194 6.81 21.83 -9.00
CA ASN A 194 6.94 21.01 -10.20
C ASN A 194 6.22 21.57 -11.43
N LYS A 195 5.30 22.53 -11.26
CA LYS A 195 4.72 23.24 -12.40
C LYS A 195 5.78 24.04 -13.17
N GLU A 196 6.82 24.52 -12.47
CA GLU A 196 7.95 25.23 -13.08
C GLU A 196 8.91 24.26 -13.79
N PHE A 197 9.27 23.16 -13.14
CA PHE A 197 10.32 22.26 -13.64
C PHE A 197 9.83 21.12 -14.55
N GLY A 198 8.55 20.79 -14.52
CA GLY A 198 7.94 19.79 -15.41
C GLY A 198 8.47 18.36 -15.24
N PHE A 199 8.85 17.94 -14.03
CA PHE A 199 9.24 16.54 -13.82
C PHE A 199 8.04 15.60 -14.02
N PRO A 200 8.29 14.35 -14.47
CA PRO A 200 7.24 13.34 -14.58
C PRO A 200 6.52 13.13 -13.24
N THR A 201 5.20 12.98 -13.28
CA THR A 201 4.38 12.71 -12.09
C THR A 201 4.12 11.22 -11.89
N ILE A 202 3.51 10.85 -10.76
CA ILE A 202 3.11 9.47 -10.51
C ILE A 202 2.00 9.04 -11.49
N ILE A 203 2.07 7.77 -11.92
CA ILE A 203 1.03 7.17 -12.79
C ILE A 203 -0.23 6.82 -11.99
N ASP A 204 -1.39 6.76 -12.67
CA ASP A 204 -2.69 6.43 -12.07
C ASP A 204 -2.67 5.13 -11.24
N VAL A 205 -1.97 4.08 -11.70
CA VAL A 205 -1.80 2.82 -10.95
C VAL A 205 -1.20 3.06 -9.56
N THR A 206 -0.27 4.00 -9.46
CA THR A 206 0.39 4.36 -8.20
C THR A 206 -0.55 5.16 -7.31
N ALA A 207 -1.26 6.15 -7.86
CA ALA A 207 -2.27 6.92 -7.13
C ALA A 207 -3.38 6.00 -6.58
N ALA A 208 -3.92 5.10 -7.41
CA ALA A 208 -4.91 4.10 -7.01
C ALA A 208 -4.42 3.21 -5.85
N ARG A 209 -3.14 2.82 -5.85
CA ARG A 209 -2.54 2.07 -4.73
C ARG A 209 -2.51 2.88 -3.43
N TYR A 210 -2.25 4.19 -3.50
CA TYR A 210 -2.20 5.05 -2.31
C TYR A 210 -3.60 5.16 -1.69
N ILE A 211 -4.61 5.42 -2.53
CA ILE A 211 -6.02 5.43 -2.13
C ILE A 211 -6.47 4.07 -1.57
N GLN A 212 -6.08 2.96 -2.21
CA GLN A 212 -6.41 1.62 -1.71
C GLN A 212 -5.82 1.35 -0.32
N ARG A 213 -4.60 1.82 -0.05
CA ARG A 213 -3.94 1.68 1.26
C ARG A 213 -4.67 2.51 2.32
N CYS A 214 -5.10 3.72 1.98
CA CYS A 214 -5.95 4.54 2.86
C CYS A 214 -7.29 3.86 3.14
N SER A 215 -7.99 3.39 2.11
CA SER A 215 -9.24 2.63 2.26
C SER A 215 -9.09 1.40 3.15
N SER A 216 -7.97 0.69 3.04
CA SER A 216 -7.68 -0.47 3.90
C SER A 216 -7.49 -0.09 5.38
N LEU A 217 -6.84 1.05 5.65
CA LEU A 217 -6.68 1.58 7.01
C LEU A 217 -8.02 2.07 7.57
N TYR A 218 -8.80 2.83 6.80
CA TYR A 218 -10.11 3.35 7.24
C TYR A 218 -11.12 2.22 7.46
N SER A 219 -11.13 1.19 6.61
CA SER A 219 -11.95 -0.01 6.84
C SER A 219 -11.52 -0.79 8.08
N TRP A 220 -10.25 -0.71 8.46
CA TRP A 220 -9.79 -1.23 9.75
C TRP A 220 -10.26 -0.34 10.89
N ALA A 221 -10.13 0.98 10.78
CA ALA A 221 -10.57 1.96 11.77
C ALA A 221 -12.08 1.86 12.05
N CYS A 222 -12.94 1.79 11.03
CA CYS A 222 -14.38 1.60 11.21
C CYS A 222 -14.78 0.34 11.99
N ARG A 223 -13.93 -0.69 12.01
CA ARG A 223 -14.19 -1.94 12.72
C ARG A 223 -13.69 -1.95 14.16
N HIS A 224 -12.68 -1.14 14.47
CA HIS A 224 -12.00 -1.17 15.77
C HIS A 224 -12.17 0.13 16.56
N LEU A 225 -12.59 1.20 15.90
CA LEU A 225 -12.77 2.55 16.42
C LEU A 225 -14.18 3.02 16.04
N GLU A 226 -14.70 4.03 16.73
CA GLU A 226 -16.03 4.62 16.49
C GLU A 226 -16.09 5.48 15.22
N LEU A 227 -15.32 5.12 14.18
CA LEU A 227 -15.31 5.82 12.89
C LEU A 227 -16.50 5.37 12.04
N SER A 228 -17.42 6.28 11.77
CA SER A 228 -18.72 5.98 11.14
C SER A 228 -18.64 5.46 9.70
N LYS A 229 -17.67 5.94 8.90
CA LYS A 229 -17.58 5.62 7.46
C LYS A 229 -16.16 5.67 6.93
N ASN A 230 -15.93 4.95 5.84
CA ASN A 230 -14.69 5.01 5.07
C ASN A 230 -14.86 5.94 3.85
N PRO A 231 -14.29 7.16 3.86
CA PRO A 231 -14.38 8.11 2.74
C PRO A 231 -13.55 7.68 1.51
N PHE A 232 -12.69 6.66 1.62
CA PHE A 232 -11.88 6.13 0.52
C PHE A 232 -12.51 4.91 -0.17
N ALA A 233 -13.66 4.42 0.29
CA ALA A 233 -14.30 3.21 -0.23
C ALA A 233 -14.53 3.31 -1.76
N ASP A 234 -14.15 2.29 -2.51
CA ASP A 234 -14.36 2.14 -3.96
C ASP A 234 -13.73 3.23 -4.87
N LEU A 235 -12.92 4.16 -4.33
CA LEU A 235 -12.27 5.21 -5.15
C LEU A 235 -11.04 4.73 -5.90
N SER A 236 -10.34 3.73 -5.37
CA SER A 236 -9.18 3.15 -6.06
C SER A 236 -9.56 2.55 -7.41
N THR A 237 -10.78 2.00 -7.52
CA THR A 237 -11.35 1.46 -8.77
C THR A 237 -11.87 2.53 -9.71
N SER A 238 -12.24 3.71 -9.20
CA SER A 238 -12.68 4.87 -10.01
C SER A 238 -11.51 5.59 -10.69
N ILE A 239 -10.30 5.44 -10.17
CA ILE A 239 -9.08 5.91 -10.85
C ILE A 239 -8.86 5.01 -12.07
N LYS A 240 -9.11 5.53 -13.27
CA LYS A 240 -8.93 4.82 -14.54
C LYS A 240 -7.53 4.20 -14.60
N ASN A 241 -7.45 2.90 -14.41
CA ASN A 241 -6.28 2.14 -14.82
C ASN A 241 -6.40 1.94 -16.33
N ASN A 242 -5.75 2.80 -17.12
CA ASN A 242 -5.54 2.51 -18.55
C ASN A 242 -4.66 1.26 -18.76
N ASP A 243 -4.03 0.76 -17.70
CA ASP A 243 -3.37 -0.54 -17.68
C ASP A 243 -4.35 -1.64 -17.23
N THR A 244 -5.07 -2.20 -18.20
CA THR A 244 -6.02 -3.31 -18.02
C THR A 244 -5.34 -4.67 -17.86
N ARG A 245 -4.00 -4.72 -17.89
CA ARG A 245 -3.24 -5.97 -17.75
C ARG A 245 -3.35 -6.51 -16.33
N GLU A 246 -3.68 -7.80 -16.22
CA GLU A 246 -3.66 -8.50 -14.94
C GLU A 246 -2.27 -8.44 -14.30
N GLU A 247 -2.16 -8.61 -12.98
CA GLU A 247 -0.86 -8.55 -12.28
C GLU A 247 0.15 -9.57 -12.84
N LYS A 248 -0.33 -10.68 -13.40
CA LYS A 248 0.45 -11.71 -14.11
C LYS A 248 1.05 -11.23 -15.45
N ASP A 249 0.45 -10.20 -16.06
CA ASP A 249 0.81 -9.63 -17.37
C ASP A 249 1.67 -8.36 -17.27
N ARG A 250 1.98 -7.89 -16.05
CA ARG A 250 2.78 -6.67 -15.83
C ARG A 250 4.24 -6.80 -16.26
N LYS A 251 4.76 -8.02 -16.38
CA LYS A 251 6.09 -8.30 -16.94
C LYS A 251 6.04 -9.46 -17.93
N LYS A 252 6.51 -9.19 -19.15
CA LYS A 252 6.57 -10.19 -20.22
C LYS A 252 7.78 -11.12 -20.04
N PRO A 253 7.70 -12.39 -20.45
CA PRO A 253 8.87 -13.26 -20.54
C PRO A 253 9.89 -12.68 -21.52
N PHE A 254 11.17 -12.99 -21.32
CA PHE A 254 12.19 -12.81 -22.34
C PHE A 254 11.91 -13.72 -23.53
N SER A 255 12.01 -13.15 -24.73
CA SER A 255 12.06 -13.88 -25.99
C SER A 255 13.44 -14.53 -26.16
N LEU A 256 13.55 -15.43 -27.14
CA LEU A 256 14.82 -16.06 -27.48
C LEU A 256 15.89 -15.03 -27.88
N ILE A 257 15.50 -13.95 -28.57
CA ILE A 257 16.41 -12.87 -28.97
C ILE A 257 16.96 -12.15 -27.73
N ASP A 258 16.09 -11.80 -26.77
CA ASP A 258 16.54 -11.15 -25.53
C ASP A 258 17.53 -12.04 -24.77
N LEU A 259 17.24 -13.34 -24.64
CA LEU A 259 18.12 -14.28 -23.94
C LEU A 259 19.47 -14.42 -24.65
N LYS A 260 19.47 -14.53 -25.99
CA LYS A 260 20.70 -14.58 -26.79
C LYS A 260 21.55 -13.34 -26.55
N GLU A 261 20.94 -12.16 -26.55
CA GLU A 261 21.67 -10.90 -26.34
C GLU A 261 22.22 -10.78 -24.91
N ILE A 262 21.39 -11.09 -23.89
CA ILE A 262 21.82 -11.09 -22.49
C ILE A 262 23.00 -12.05 -22.26
N PHE A 263 22.90 -13.29 -22.74
CA PHE A 263 23.91 -14.32 -22.52
C PHE A 263 25.11 -14.24 -23.46
N SER A 264 25.10 -13.33 -24.44
CA SER A 264 26.29 -13.00 -25.25
C SER A 264 27.25 -12.03 -24.54
N HIS A 265 26.82 -11.43 -23.43
CA HIS A 265 27.64 -10.51 -22.64
C HIS A 265 28.93 -11.16 -22.09
N GLU A 266 30.01 -10.38 -21.99
CA GLU A 266 31.36 -10.85 -21.60
C GLU A 266 31.43 -11.57 -20.25
N VAL A 267 30.48 -11.29 -19.36
CA VAL A 267 30.30 -12.01 -18.08
C VAL A 267 30.10 -13.50 -18.33
N PHE A 268 29.32 -13.89 -19.34
CA PHE A 268 28.98 -15.27 -19.65
C PHE A 268 29.91 -15.91 -20.69
N THR A 269 30.35 -15.13 -21.68
CA THR A 269 31.15 -15.64 -22.82
C THR A 269 32.64 -15.60 -22.58
N LEU A 270 33.13 -14.71 -21.71
CA LEU A 270 34.55 -14.55 -21.41
C LEU A 270 34.85 -14.70 -19.90
N SER A 271 33.84 -14.98 -19.08
CA SER A 271 33.96 -15.06 -17.61
C SER A 271 34.53 -13.77 -16.98
N LYS A 272 34.32 -12.61 -17.64
CA LYS A 272 34.84 -11.32 -17.20
C LYS A 272 33.91 -10.69 -16.17
N LEU A 273 34.08 -11.12 -14.92
CA LEU A 273 33.32 -10.61 -13.78
C LEU A 273 33.88 -9.27 -13.30
N GLY A 274 32.98 -8.39 -12.85
CA GLY A 274 33.36 -7.23 -12.05
C GLY A 274 34.00 -7.65 -10.72
N SER A 275 34.61 -6.69 -10.04
CA SER A 275 35.19 -6.90 -8.71
C SER A 275 34.88 -5.74 -7.77
N LYS A 276 34.89 -6.01 -6.46
CA LYS A 276 34.86 -4.95 -5.45
C LYS A 276 36.16 -4.13 -5.54
N PRO A 277 36.10 -2.79 -5.56
CA PRO A 277 37.30 -1.96 -5.74
C PRO A 277 38.41 -2.20 -4.71
N ARG A 278 38.05 -2.47 -3.43
CA ARG A 278 39.01 -2.64 -2.33
C ARG A 278 39.49 -4.07 -2.16
N SER A 279 38.57 -5.02 -1.97
CA SER A 279 38.94 -6.41 -1.69
C SER A 279 39.30 -7.23 -2.93
N ARG A 280 39.16 -6.66 -4.14
CA ARG A 280 39.29 -7.36 -5.44
C ARG A 280 38.38 -8.58 -5.59
N GLN A 281 37.50 -8.86 -4.62
CA GLN A 281 36.53 -9.95 -4.62
C GLN A 281 35.67 -9.88 -5.89
N LYS A 282 35.66 -10.98 -6.65
CA LYS A 282 34.86 -11.10 -7.88
C LYS A 282 33.37 -11.09 -7.56
N LEU A 283 32.59 -10.53 -8.48
CA LEU A 283 31.13 -10.41 -8.36
C LEU A 283 30.44 -11.61 -9.03
N ASN A 284 30.54 -12.77 -8.42
CA ASN A 284 29.99 -14.04 -8.92
C ASN A 284 28.47 -14.00 -9.18
N TYR A 285 27.73 -13.16 -8.46
CA TYR A 285 26.30 -12.94 -8.69
C TYR A 285 25.97 -12.53 -10.13
N GLN A 286 26.90 -11.86 -10.82
CA GLN A 286 26.70 -11.39 -12.20
C GLN A 286 26.55 -12.57 -13.16
N TYR A 287 27.25 -13.67 -12.89
CA TYR A 287 27.17 -14.90 -13.68
C TYR A 287 26.02 -15.78 -13.19
N TRP A 288 25.97 -16.06 -11.89
CA TRP A 288 25.07 -17.09 -11.36
C TRP A 288 23.63 -16.67 -11.16
N VAL A 289 23.34 -15.45 -10.69
CA VAL A 289 21.95 -15.07 -10.35
C VAL A 289 21.03 -15.07 -11.59
N PRO A 290 21.43 -14.55 -12.77
CA PRO A 290 20.62 -14.67 -14.00
C PRO A 290 20.34 -16.12 -14.40
N LEU A 291 21.37 -16.98 -14.36
CA LEU A 291 21.26 -18.40 -14.73
C LEU A 291 20.37 -19.16 -13.77
N ILE A 292 20.57 -18.99 -12.45
CA ILE A 292 19.74 -19.64 -11.44
C ILE A 292 18.29 -19.18 -11.59
N CYS A 293 18.03 -17.88 -11.73
CA CYS A 293 16.65 -17.38 -11.87
C CYS A 293 15.97 -17.89 -13.15
N LEU A 294 16.71 -18.03 -14.26
CA LEU A 294 16.18 -18.59 -15.51
C LEU A 294 15.80 -20.07 -15.38
N PHE A 295 16.57 -20.86 -14.61
CA PHE A 295 16.41 -22.32 -14.52
C PHE A 295 15.72 -22.82 -13.26
N SER A 296 15.33 -21.95 -12.33
CA SER A 296 14.66 -22.34 -11.07
C SER A 296 13.36 -21.57 -10.80
N SER A 297 13.03 -20.59 -11.66
CA SER A 297 11.92 -19.65 -11.44
C SER A 297 12.05 -18.80 -10.17
N MET A 298 13.15 -18.84 -9.42
CA MET A 298 13.26 -18.12 -8.16
C MET A 298 12.98 -16.62 -8.30
N ARG A 299 12.37 -16.02 -7.29
CA ARG A 299 12.34 -14.55 -7.23
C ARG A 299 13.77 -14.05 -7.02
N PRO A 300 14.13 -12.87 -7.55
CA PRO A 300 15.52 -12.43 -7.52
C PRO A 300 16.10 -12.34 -6.11
N ASN A 301 15.33 -11.81 -5.15
CA ASN A 301 15.79 -11.76 -3.76
C ASN A 301 15.83 -13.13 -3.07
N GLU A 302 14.98 -14.10 -3.47
CA GLU A 302 15.07 -15.48 -2.97
C GLU A 302 16.42 -16.09 -3.38
N CYS A 303 16.84 -15.89 -4.63
CA CYS A 303 18.16 -16.32 -5.10
C CYS A 303 19.31 -15.55 -4.42
N CYS A 304 19.18 -14.23 -4.27
CA CYS A 304 20.25 -13.38 -3.72
C CYS A 304 20.50 -13.61 -2.22
N GLN A 305 19.50 -14.09 -1.48
CA GLN A 305 19.61 -14.38 -0.04
C GLN A 305 19.90 -15.86 0.25
N LEU A 306 20.21 -16.68 -0.76
CA LEU A 306 20.65 -18.05 -0.49
C LEU A 306 21.95 -18.00 0.32
N ARG A 307 22.03 -18.85 1.34
CA ARG A 307 23.27 -19.25 2.00
C ARG A 307 23.80 -20.52 1.35
N ASN A 308 25.07 -20.81 1.56
CA ASN A 308 25.63 -22.07 1.07
C ASN A 308 24.87 -23.28 1.65
N VAL A 309 24.56 -23.26 2.95
CA VAL A 309 23.74 -24.27 3.65
C VAL A 309 22.30 -24.44 3.12
N ASP A 310 21.80 -23.49 2.32
CA ASP A 310 20.49 -23.63 1.67
C ASP A 310 20.57 -24.45 0.38
N VAL A 311 21.76 -24.89 -0.02
CA VAL A 311 21.97 -25.80 -1.14
C VAL A 311 22.34 -27.17 -0.60
N GLN A 312 21.40 -28.12 -0.68
CA GLN A 312 21.49 -29.41 0.00
C GLN A 312 21.20 -30.55 -0.96
N THR A 313 21.85 -31.70 -0.73
CA THR A 313 21.50 -32.94 -1.43
C THR A 313 20.36 -33.62 -0.69
N ILE A 314 19.22 -33.80 -1.38
CA ILE A 314 18.02 -34.47 -0.86
C ILE A 314 17.69 -35.60 -1.82
N ASP A 315 17.60 -36.83 -1.31
CA ASP A 315 17.37 -38.05 -2.12
C ASP A 315 18.35 -38.17 -3.31
N GLY A 316 19.63 -37.82 -3.09
CA GLY A 316 20.67 -37.85 -4.12
C GLY A 316 20.62 -36.70 -5.13
N VAL A 317 19.70 -35.74 -4.98
CA VAL A 317 19.54 -34.59 -5.88
C VAL A 317 19.95 -33.29 -5.18
N LEU A 318 20.88 -32.56 -5.78
CA LEU A 318 21.24 -31.22 -5.31
C LEU A 318 20.04 -30.27 -5.46
N CYS A 319 19.66 -29.58 -4.40
CA CYS A 319 18.46 -28.75 -4.32
C CYS A 319 18.75 -27.42 -3.65
N PHE A 320 18.05 -26.38 -4.09
CA PHE A 320 17.88 -25.15 -3.35
C PHE A 320 16.71 -25.27 -2.37
N VAL A 321 16.97 -25.11 -1.08
CA VAL A 321 15.99 -25.14 0.00
C VAL A 321 15.65 -23.71 0.38
N LEU A 322 14.53 -23.20 -0.14
CA LEU A 322 14.06 -21.87 0.21
C LEU A 322 13.32 -21.93 1.53
N SER A 323 13.93 -21.38 2.57
CA SER A 323 13.35 -21.25 3.90
C SER A 323 13.37 -19.78 4.36
N ASN A 324 12.77 -19.53 5.53
CA ASN A 324 12.95 -18.29 6.29
C ASN A 324 13.41 -18.61 7.72
N ASP A 325 14.11 -19.73 7.89
CA ASP A 325 14.47 -20.24 9.22
C ASP A 325 15.61 -19.40 9.83
N HIS A 326 16.36 -18.67 8.99
CA HIS A 326 17.32 -17.68 9.44
C HIS A 326 16.72 -16.26 9.49
N SER A 327 17.03 -15.49 10.55
CA SER A 327 16.49 -14.15 10.81
C SER A 327 16.73 -13.12 9.70
N SER A 328 17.77 -13.33 8.88
CA SER A 328 18.15 -12.47 7.76
C SER A 328 17.51 -12.85 6.42
N GLN A 329 16.73 -13.93 6.37
CA GLN A 329 16.02 -14.36 5.17
C GLN A 329 14.55 -13.97 5.24
N SER A 330 14.01 -13.55 4.10
CA SER A 330 12.61 -13.15 3.99
C SER A 330 11.94 -13.87 2.84
N LEU A 331 10.86 -14.56 3.16
CA LEU A 331 9.97 -15.17 2.19
C LEU A 331 8.71 -14.32 2.11
N LYS A 332 8.23 -14.04 0.89
CA LYS A 332 7.10 -13.12 0.68
C LYS A 332 5.83 -13.63 1.36
N ASN A 333 5.58 -14.95 1.30
CA ASN A 333 4.37 -15.62 1.78
C ASN A 333 4.72 -17.03 2.30
N LYS A 334 3.82 -17.68 3.06
CA LYS A 334 3.98 -19.07 3.55
C LYS A 334 4.28 -20.09 2.43
N THR A 335 3.76 -19.87 1.23
CA THR A 335 3.96 -20.73 0.04
C THR A 335 5.32 -20.60 -0.61
N ALA A 336 6.15 -19.65 -0.17
CA ALA A 336 7.48 -19.48 -0.72
C ALA A 336 8.50 -20.47 -0.13
N LYS A 337 8.17 -21.14 0.99
CA LYS A 337 8.96 -22.27 1.52
C LYS A 337 8.84 -23.45 0.56
N ARG A 338 9.93 -23.78 -0.14
CA ARG A 338 9.95 -24.87 -1.13
C ARG A 338 11.36 -25.37 -1.41
N THR A 339 11.43 -26.62 -1.84
CA THR A 339 12.65 -27.24 -2.35
C THR A 339 12.61 -27.20 -3.87
N ILE A 340 13.67 -26.70 -4.51
CA ILE A 340 13.79 -26.61 -5.96
C ILE A 340 15.05 -27.38 -6.39
N PRO A 341 14.93 -28.47 -7.14
CA PRO A 341 16.11 -29.18 -7.63
C PRO A 341 16.99 -28.30 -8.51
N VAL A 342 18.30 -28.44 -8.40
CA VAL A 342 19.25 -27.71 -9.25
C VAL A 342 19.16 -28.27 -10.67
N HIS A 343 18.85 -27.39 -11.62
CA HIS A 343 18.71 -27.75 -13.03
C HIS A 343 20.03 -28.28 -13.61
N LYS A 344 19.96 -29.30 -14.47
CA LYS A 344 21.14 -29.96 -15.08
C LYS A 344 22.08 -28.98 -15.77
N GLN A 345 21.56 -27.92 -16.39
CA GLN A 345 22.40 -26.91 -17.06
C GLN A 345 23.29 -26.15 -16.08
N LEU A 346 22.82 -25.89 -14.85
CA LEU A 346 23.64 -25.21 -13.83
C LEU A 346 24.81 -26.11 -13.41
N ILE A 347 24.57 -27.42 -13.28
CA ILE A 347 25.61 -28.41 -13.00
C ILE A 347 26.66 -28.44 -14.12
N ILE A 348 26.21 -28.50 -15.38
CA ILE A 348 27.09 -28.47 -16.57
C ILE A 348 27.95 -27.20 -16.60
N LEU A 349 27.36 -26.06 -16.26
CA LEU A 349 28.04 -24.75 -16.19
C LEU A 349 28.97 -24.61 -14.98
N GLY A 350 28.99 -25.57 -14.08
CA GLY A 350 29.95 -25.65 -12.99
C GLY A 350 29.47 -25.08 -11.66
N PHE A 351 28.17 -25.16 -11.38
CA PHE A 351 27.59 -24.61 -10.16
C PHE A 351 28.11 -25.29 -8.89
N GLU A 352 28.38 -26.60 -8.93
CA GLU A 352 28.96 -27.32 -7.79
C GLU A 352 30.38 -26.83 -7.46
N GLN A 353 31.20 -26.53 -8.47
CA GLN A 353 32.53 -25.95 -8.24
C GLN A 353 32.41 -24.56 -7.59
N TYR A 354 31.41 -23.78 -7.99
CA TYR A 354 31.13 -22.51 -7.34
C TYR A 354 30.68 -22.71 -5.89
N LEU A 355 29.73 -23.61 -5.64
CA LEU A 355 29.23 -23.92 -4.31
C LEU A 355 30.38 -24.32 -3.37
N ASN A 356 31.27 -25.19 -3.82
CA ASN A 356 32.43 -25.65 -3.05
C ASN A 356 33.49 -24.54 -2.83
N SER A 357 33.48 -23.47 -3.62
CA SER A 357 34.38 -22.32 -3.43
C SER A 357 33.89 -21.32 -2.38
N VAL A 358 32.62 -21.42 -1.97
CA VAL A 358 32.01 -20.57 -0.95
C VAL A 358 31.97 -21.35 0.37
N LYS A 359 32.32 -20.70 1.48
CA LYS A 359 32.29 -21.34 2.80
C LYS A 359 30.85 -21.68 3.21
N ALA A 360 30.66 -22.78 3.93
CA ALA A 360 29.34 -23.29 4.31
C ALA A 360 28.50 -22.27 5.10
N GLU A 361 29.13 -21.51 5.98
CA GLU A 361 28.45 -20.55 6.86
C GLU A 361 28.12 -19.23 6.14
N GLU A 362 28.68 -18.99 4.96
CA GLU A 362 28.51 -17.74 4.23
C GLU A 362 27.22 -17.70 3.40
N TRP A 363 26.86 -16.48 3.00
CA TRP A 363 25.91 -16.29 1.90
C TRP A 363 26.46 -16.94 0.64
N LEU A 364 25.60 -17.53 -0.19
CA LEU A 364 25.98 -18.07 -1.49
C LEU A 364 26.56 -16.97 -2.40
N PHE A 365 26.19 -15.71 -2.18
CA PHE A 365 26.74 -14.52 -2.86
C PHE A 365 27.29 -13.52 -1.83
N PRO A 366 28.47 -13.77 -1.23
CA PRO A 366 29.02 -12.95 -0.14
C PRO A 366 29.36 -11.51 -0.56
N GLU A 367 29.43 -11.23 -1.86
CA GLU A 367 29.66 -9.90 -2.39
C GLU A 367 28.41 -8.98 -2.40
N LEU A 368 27.22 -9.55 -2.24
CA LEU A 368 25.97 -8.81 -2.13
C LEU A 368 25.84 -8.15 -0.74
N THR A 369 25.04 -7.11 -0.66
CA THR A 369 24.85 -6.33 0.57
C THR A 369 23.37 -6.11 0.81
N TYR A 370 22.94 -6.33 2.04
CA TYR A 370 21.57 -6.07 2.46
C TYR A 370 21.27 -4.57 2.56
N THR A 371 20.08 -4.17 2.14
CA THR A 371 19.47 -2.86 2.44
C THR A 371 18.00 -3.07 2.80
N GLU A 372 17.40 -2.21 3.63
CA GLU A 372 15.97 -2.36 3.97
C GLU A 372 15.07 -2.30 2.72
N ARG A 373 15.40 -1.38 1.80
CA ARG A 373 14.61 -1.08 0.58
C ARG A 373 14.72 -2.17 -0.48
N ALA A 374 15.93 -2.62 -0.79
CA ALA A 374 16.19 -3.53 -1.91
C ALA A 374 16.63 -4.93 -1.47
N LYS A 375 16.67 -5.21 -0.16
CA LYS A 375 17.16 -6.46 0.43
C LYS A 375 18.54 -6.79 -0.15
N PHE A 376 18.82 -8.04 -0.54
CA PHE A 376 20.08 -8.41 -1.19
C PHE A 376 20.09 -8.16 -2.70
N TYR A 377 18.93 -7.90 -3.30
CA TYR A 377 18.77 -7.76 -4.75
C TYR A 377 19.28 -6.42 -5.32
N GLY A 378 19.45 -5.38 -4.50
CA GLY A 378 19.75 -4.02 -4.98
C GLY A 378 20.97 -3.89 -5.92
N LYS A 379 22.06 -4.61 -5.63
CA LYS A 379 23.26 -4.60 -6.50
C LYS A 379 23.03 -5.34 -7.82
N VAL A 380 22.26 -6.44 -7.78
CA VAL A 380 21.89 -7.21 -8.98
C VAL A 380 21.00 -6.36 -9.87
N ASP A 381 19.98 -5.70 -9.32
CA ASP A 381 19.08 -4.80 -10.04
C ASP A 381 19.85 -3.68 -10.72
N SER A 382 20.73 -2.98 -9.97
CA SER A 382 21.53 -1.88 -10.51
C SER A 382 22.50 -2.32 -11.60
N TRP A 383 23.14 -3.49 -11.44
CA TRP A 383 24.01 -4.06 -12.47
C TRP A 383 23.22 -4.43 -13.72
N PHE A 384 22.14 -5.20 -13.56
CA PHE A 384 21.33 -5.65 -14.68
C PHE A 384 20.68 -4.48 -15.43
N ARG A 385 20.28 -3.44 -14.70
CA ARG A 385 19.71 -2.23 -15.29
C ARG A 385 20.71 -1.55 -16.25
N ARG A 386 21.93 -1.32 -15.76
CA ARG A 386 23.00 -0.67 -16.52
C ARG A 386 23.50 -1.51 -17.70
N GLN A 387 23.62 -2.82 -17.51
CA GLN A 387 24.18 -3.69 -18.54
C GLN A 387 23.17 -4.12 -19.61
N PHE A 388 21.88 -4.25 -19.26
CA PHE A 388 20.87 -4.83 -20.15
C PHE A 388 19.61 -3.98 -20.24
N THR A 389 18.99 -3.59 -19.13
CA THR A 389 17.67 -2.93 -19.17
C THR A 389 17.68 -1.62 -19.95
N GLU A 390 18.68 -0.78 -19.71
CA GLU A 390 18.82 0.51 -20.39
C GLU A 390 19.27 0.31 -21.85
N LYS A 391 20.29 -0.54 -22.08
CA LYS A 391 20.86 -0.78 -23.42
C LYS A 391 19.88 -1.44 -24.41
N MET A 392 19.08 -2.39 -23.93
CA MET A 392 18.10 -3.13 -24.74
C MET A 392 16.68 -2.52 -24.63
N ALA A 393 16.52 -1.38 -23.95
CA ALA A 393 15.24 -0.71 -23.70
C ALA A 393 14.15 -1.63 -23.11
N LEU A 394 14.52 -2.58 -22.25
CA LEU A 394 13.62 -3.63 -21.72
C LEU A 394 12.38 -3.06 -21.01
N THR A 395 12.51 -1.91 -20.34
CA THR A 395 11.38 -1.25 -19.66
C THR A 395 10.24 -0.92 -20.64
N LYS A 396 10.56 -0.43 -21.85
CA LYS A 396 9.56 -0.12 -22.89
C LYS A 396 8.85 -1.37 -23.40
N GLN A 397 9.52 -2.51 -23.30
CA GLN A 397 8.99 -3.83 -23.68
C GLN A 397 8.27 -4.54 -22.53
N ALA A 398 8.06 -3.86 -21.39
CA ALA A 398 7.54 -4.46 -20.16
C ALA A 398 8.37 -5.66 -19.65
N LYS A 399 9.69 -5.62 -19.83
CA LYS A 399 10.63 -6.64 -19.34
C LYS A 399 11.51 -6.08 -18.22
N SER A 400 12.00 -6.94 -17.34
CA SER A 400 12.97 -6.60 -16.28
C SER A 400 13.72 -7.87 -15.84
N PHE A 401 14.55 -7.81 -14.79
CA PHE A 401 15.17 -9.02 -14.25
C PHE A 401 14.13 -10.10 -13.87
N TYR A 402 12.94 -9.68 -13.39
CA TYR A 402 11.85 -10.61 -13.08
C TYR A 402 11.35 -11.40 -14.30
N SER A 403 11.63 -10.92 -15.52
CA SER A 403 11.29 -11.63 -16.75
C SER A 403 11.98 -12.99 -16.88
N PHE A 404 13.11 -13.25 -16.19
CA PHE A 404 13.68 -14.61 -16.13
C PHE A 404 12.70 -15.62 -15.54
N ARG A 405 12.03 -15.26 -14.44
CA ARG A 405 10.99 -16.08 -13.82
C ARG A 405 9.81 -16.28 -14.77
N HIS A 406 9.37 -15.21 -15.44
CA HIS A 406 8.27 -15.31 -16.42
C HIS A 406 8.66 -16.20 -17.60
N THR A 407 9.91 -16.17 -18.07
CA THR A 407 10.42 -17.05 -19.12
C THR A 407 10.39 -18.52 -18.71
N PHE A 408 10.77 -18.85 -17.47
CA PHE A 408 10.64 -20.20 -16.94
C PHE A 408 9.17 -20.67 -16.93
N ILE A 409 8.24 -19.82 -16.48
CA ILE A 409 6.82 -20.15 -16.44
C ILE A 409 6.25 -20.29 -17.86
N ASP A 410 6.59 -19.38 -18.76
CA ASP A 410 6.17 -19.35 -20.16
C ASP A 410 6.63 -20.59 -20.94
N PHE A 411 7.78 -21.16 -20.57
CA PHE A 411 8.22 -22.45 -21.12
C PHE A 411 7.16 -23.54 -20.90
N PHE A 412 6.67 -23.73 -19.68
CA PHE A 412 5.64 -24.75 -19.41
C PHE A 412 4.30 -24.41 -20.06
N VAL A 413 3.89 -23.13 -20.04
CA VAL A 413 2.67 -22.66 -20.72
C VAL A 413 2.68 -23.07 -22.20
N LYS A 414 3.82 -22.89 -22.88
CA LYS A 414 3.99 -23.25 -24.30
C LYS A 414 4.17 -24.75 -24.56
N ASN A 415 4.47 -25.55 -23.53
CA ASN A 415 4.78 -26.98 -23.64
C ASN A 415 3.79 -27.85 -22.84
N GLY A 416 2.49 -27.55 -22.92
CA GLY A 416 1.42 -28.37 -22.34
C GLY A 416 0.70 -27.75 -21.13
N GLY A 417 1.08 -26.55 -20.70
CA GLY A 417 0.41 -25.83 -19.61
C GLY A 417 1.08 -25.97 -18.25
N ILE A 418 0.53 -25.30 -17.23
CA ILE A 418 1.04 -25.31 -15.86
C ILE A 418 0.27 -26.34 -15.03
N HIS A 419 0.91 -27.44 -14.68
CA HIS A 419 0.38 -28.48 -13.81
C HIS A 419 0.69 -28.24 -12.33
N PRO A 420 0.03 -28.92 -11.38
CA PRO A 420 0.29 -28.76 -9.93
C PRO A 420 1.77 -28.89 -9.53
N ILE A 421 2.50 -29.83 -10.15
CA ILE A 421 3.94 -29.99 -9.92
C ILE A 421 4.76 -28.75 -10.30
N HIS A 422 4.38 -28.06 -11.38
CA HIS A 422 5.01 -26.80 -11.79
C HIS A 422 4.64 -25.67 -10.83
N ARG A 423 3.40 -25.64 -10.31
CA ARG A 423 2.97 -24.68 -9.30
C ARG A 423 3.80 -24.80 -8.02
N GLN A 424 4.13 -26.03 -7.61
CA GLN A 424 5.05 -26.30 -6.50
C GLN A 424 6.46 -25.74 -6.77
N LEU A 425 7.03 -25.96 -7.97
CA LEU A 425 8.35 -25.40 -8.34
C LEU A 425 8.38 -23.86 -8.26
N VAL A 426 7.33 -23.21 -8.76
CA VAL A 426 7.29 -21.74 -8.81
C VAL A 426 6.79 -21.11 -7.50
N GLY A 427 6.21 -21.88 -6.58
CA GLY A 427 5.66 -21.39 -5.31
C GLY A 427 4.35 -20.61 -5.50
N HIS A 428 3.48 -21.10 -6.38
CA HIS A 428 2.09 -20.62 -6.52
C HIS A 428 1.14 -21.59 -5.82
N LEU A 429 0.05 -21.07 -5.24
CA LEU A 429 -1.05 -21.88 -4.73
C LEU A 429 -1.71 -22.64 -5.90
N ASN A 430 -2.20 -23.85 -5.66
CA ASN A 430 -2.92 -24.64 -6.66
C ASN A 430 -4.31 -24.07 -6.96
N GLY A 431 -4.75 -23.03 -6.24
CA GLY A 431 -6.03 -22.36 -6.48
C GLY A 431 -7.23 -23.17 -5.97
N ASP A 432 -6.98 -24.34 -5.39
CA ASP A 432 -7.93 -25.21 -4.73
C ASP A 432 -7.44 -25.42 -3.30
N ILE A 433 -8.18 -24.87 -2.34
CA ILE A 433 -7.86 -24.89 -0.91
C ILE A 433 -7.67 -26.33 -0.43
N THR A 434 -8.42 -27.28 -0.99
CA THR A 434 -8.39 -28.69 -0.59
C THR A 434 -7.07 -29.34 -0.95
N ASN A 435 -6.56 -29.12 -2.17
CA ASN A 435 -5.26 -29.62 -2.61
C ASN A 435 -4.09 -28.85 -1.96
N ASP A 436 -4.26 -27.56 -1.65
CA ASP A 436 -3.24 -26.76 -0.97
C ASP A 436 -3.10 -27.08 0.53
N VAL A 437 -4.15 -27.65 1.16
CA VAL A 437 -4.16 -28.05 2.58
C VAL A 437 -3.92 -29.55 2.78
N TYR A 438 -4.40 -30.41 1.87
CA TYR A 438 -4.35 -31.88 2.00
C TYR A 438 -3.55 -32.61 0.92
N GLY A 439 -3.04 -31.92 -0.11
CA GLY A 439 -2.26 -32.56 -1.18
C GLY A 439 -0.87 -33.00 -0.71
N SER A 440 -0.48 -34.24 -1.03
CA SER A 440 0.90 -34.71 -0.86
C SER A 440 1.84 -33.90 -1.75
N LYS A 441 2.93 -33.37 -1.19
CA LYS A 441 3.98 -32.69 -1.96
C LYS A 441 4.62 -33.68 -2.95
N PHE A 442 4.87 -33.24 -4.19
CA PHE A 442 5.65 -34.02 -5.14
C PHE A 442 7.07 -34.25 -4.62
N SER A 443 7.62 -35.44 -4.88
CA SER A 443 8.97 -35.80 -4.48
C SER A 443 10.03 -34.99 -5.21
N VAL A 444 11.23 -34.90 -4.63
CA VAL A 444 12.37 -34.19 -5.23
C VAL A 444 12.73 -34.77 -6.60
N LEU A 445 12.64 -36.09 -6.78
CA LEU A 445 12.92 -36.76 -8.04
C LEU A 445 11.89 -36.41 -9.14
N GLU A 446 10.60 -36.32 -8.80
CA GLU A 446 9.57 -35.87 -9.75
C GLU A 446 9.78 -34.41 -10.16
N LEU A 447 10.06 -33.54 -9.18
CA LEU A 447 10.40 -32.13 -9.44
C LEU A 447 11.63 -32.01 -10.34
N LYS A 448 12.63 -32.88 -10.13
CA LYS A 448 13.89 -32.90 -10.88
C LYS A 448 13.66 -33.29 -12.34
N LYS A 449 12.80 -34.28 -12.59
CA LYS A 449 12.39 -34.67 -13.95
C LYS A 449 11.76 -33.49 -14.68
N GLU A 450 10.83 -32.78 -14.04
CA GLU A 450 10.12 -31.66 -14.67
C GLU A 450 10.99 -30.42 -14.86
N ILE A 451 11.81 -30.03 -13.88
CA ILE A 451 12.67 -28.85 -14.02
C ILE A 451 13.69 -29.04 -15.14
N ASP A 452 14.23 -30.25 -15.32
CA ASP A 452 15.23 -30.59 -16.34
C ASP A 452 14.67 -30.64 -17.78
N ARG A 453 13.35 -30.51 -17.94
CA ARG A 453 12.73 -30.31 -19.26
C ARG A 453 12.92 -28.88 -19.76
N VAL A 454 13.13 -27.92 -18.86
CA VAL A 454 13.29 -26.50 -19.21
C VAL A 454 14.58 -26.30 -20.00
N SER A 455 14.46 -25.97 -21.28
CA SER A 455 15.60 -25.78 -22.17
C SER A 455 15.56 -24.44 -22.90
N PHE A 456 16.71 -23.78 -22.91
CA PHE A 456 16.98 -22.56 -23.67
C PHE A 456 18.28 -22.70 -24.47
N GLU A 457 18.59 -23.91 -24.95
CA GLU A 457 19.86 -24.30 -25.55
C GLU A 457 20.39 -23.29 -26.59
N GLN A 458 19.51 -22.83 -27.49
CA GLN A 458 19.87 -21.87 -28.53
C GLN A 458 20.37 -20.51 -27.99
N ALA A 459 20.00 -20.13 -26.76
CA ALA A 459 20.40 -18.89 -26.12
C ALA A 459 21.61 -19.03 -25.19
N ILE A 460 22.01 -20.25 -24.83
CA ILE A 460 23.02 -20.48 -23.79
C ILE A 460 24.20 -21.33 -24.24
N LYS A 461 24.16 -21.91 -25.45
CA LYS A 461 25.22 -22.80 -25.97
C LYS A 461 26.63 -22.21 -25.99
N HIS A 462 26.74 -20.88 -26.03
CA HIS A 462 28.01 -20.12 -26.05
C HIS A 462 28.48 -19.66 -24.68
N ILE A 463 27.71 -19.92 -23.62
CA ILE A 463 28.10 -19.60 -22.25
C ILE A 463 29.28 -20.50 -21.87
N ARG A 464 30.39 -19.90 -21.43
CA ARG A 464 31.53 -20.65 -20.94
C ARG A 464 31.24 -21.19 -19.55
N ARG A 465 31.63 -22.45 -19.29
CA ARG A 465 31.62 -23.04 -17.94
C ARG A 465 32.34 -22.10 -16.96
N TRP A 466 31.73 -21.87 -15.81
CA TRP A 466 32.34 -21.09 -14.74
C TRP A 466 33.63 -21.78 -14.28
N LYS A 467 34.67 -20.98 -14.08
CA LYS A 467 35.95 -21.43 -13.53
C LYS A 467 36.26 -20.56 -12.32
N HIS A 468 36.74 -21.19 -11.26
CA HIS A 468 37.27 -20.45 -10.12
C HIS A 468 38.55 -19.74 -10.58
N ILE A 469 38.46 -18.42 -10.77
CA ILE A 469 39.62 -17.59 -11.06
C ILE A 469 40.19 -17.22 -9.69
N SER A 470 41.21 -17.93 -9.24
CA SER A 470 42.02 -17.52 -8.09
C SER A 470 42.54 -16.11 -8.36
N ALA A 471 42.30 -15.21 -7.41
CA ALA A 471 42.69 -13.81 -7.49
C ALA A 471 44.21 -13.64 -7.58
#